data_AF-A0A536LAD9-F1
#
_entry.id   AF-A0A536LAD9-F1
#
_cell.length_a   1.000
_cell.length_b   1.000
_cell.length_c   1.000
_cell.angle_alpha   90.00
_cell.angle_beta   90.00
_cell.angle_gamma   90.00
#
_symmetry.space_group_name_H-M   'P 1'
#
loop_
_entity.id
_entity.type
_entity.pdbx_description
1 polymer ?
#
loop_
_entity_poly.entity_id
_entity_poly.type
_entity_poly.pdbx_seq_one_letter_code
_entity_poly.pdbx_strand_id
1 'polypeptide(L)'
;MSDLVTCMVSANSGRWEVTYISDSRAPRDFKSPGLSDCVKRASDEIAALYAGTVAGTHAELQFAIYPFSEGASVILDVTVTSDGYSASDLKGEGLRFEGKTLEVLIDRVRASFAGHNNAMFRWVIPVSQLPLK
;
A
#
# COMPACT_ATOMS: atom_id res chain seq x y z
N MET A 1 0.41 -18.31 13.61
CA MET A 1 -0.35 -17.34 12.78
C MET A 1 0.64 -16.33 12.28
N SER A 2 0.52 -15.88 11.02
CA SER A 2 1.30 -14.74 10.52
C SER A 2 0.79 -13.46 11.17
N ASP A 3 1.69 -12.57 11.59
CA ASP A 3 1.32 -11.25 12.06
C ASP A 3 1.05 -10.37 10.84
N LEU A 4 -0.19 -9.87 10.69
CA LEU A 4 -0.56 -8.96 9.62
C LEU A 4 -0.64 -7.54 10.17
N VAL A 5 0.16 -6.62 9.62
CA VAL A 5 0.00 -5.19 9.85
C VAL A 5 -0.59 -4.54 8.60
N THR A 6 -1.77 -3.95 8.73
CA THR A 6 -2.38 -3.18 7.64
C THR A 6 -2.07 -1.70 7.81
N CYS A 7 -1.44 -1.13 6.79
CA CYS A 7 -1.19 0.29 6.64
C CYS A 7 -2.26 0.86 5.71
N MET A 8 -3.27 1.52 6.27
CA MET A 8 -4.26 2.25 5.50
C MET A 8 -3.68 3.58 5.08
N VAL A 9 -3.64 3.85 3.77
CA VAL A 9 -3.05 5.06 3.20
C VAL A 9 -4.12 5.83 2.44
N SER A 10 -4.60 6.95 2.98
CA SER A 10 -5.68 7.74 2.38
C SER A 10 -5.20 9.10 1.91
N ALA A 11 -5.76 9.57 0.79
CA ALA A 11 -5.56 10.94 0.35
C ALA A 11 -6.49 11.89 1.13
N ASN A 12 -5.92 12.82 1.89
CA ASN A 12 -6.65 13.78 2.72
C ASN A 12 -6.11 15.21 2.51
N SER A 13 -6.95 16.10 1.96
CA SER A 13 -6.68 17.54 1.85
C SER A 13 -5.31 17.90 1.25
N GLY A 14 -4.90 17.17 0.20
CA GLY A 14 -3.62 17.38 -0.49
C GLY A 14 -2.40 16.76 0.21
N ARG A 15 -2.61 15.89 1.21
CA ARG A 15 -1.58 15.07 1.85
C ARG A 15 -2.01 13.61 1.86
N TRP A 16 -1.06 12.73 2.09
CA TRP A 16 -1.31 11.32 2.35
C TRP A 16 -1.25 11.06 3.85
N GLU A 17 -2.23 10.36 4.37
CA GLU A 17 -2.34 9.98 5.77
C GLU A 17 -2.19 8.47 5.90
N VAL A 18 -1.40 8.05 6.87
CA VAL A 18 -1.16 6.65 7.21
C VAL A 18 -1.79 6.36 8.57
N THR A 19 -2.68 5.38 8.59
CA THR A 19 -3.25 4.81 9.80
C THR A 19 -2.91 3.33 9.86
N TYR A 20 -2.34 2.89 10.99
CA TYR A 20 -2.03 1.49 11.18
C TYR A 20 -3.19 0.72 11.84
N ILE A 21 -3.46 -0.48 11.33
CA ILE A 21 -4.44 -1.42 11.85
C ILE A 21 -3.72 -2.74 12.08
N SER A 22 -3.58 -3.14 13.34
CA SER A 22 -2.91 -4.37 13.77
C SER A 22 -3.51 -4.83 15.10
N ASP A 23 -3.63 -6.15 15.28
CA ASP A 23 -4.00 -6.76 16.57
C ASP A 23 -2.85 -6.74 17.59
N SER A 24 -1.64 -6.35 17.15
CA SER A 24 -0.42 -6.38 17.97
C SER A 24 0.24 -5.00 18.05
N ARG A 25 1.52 -4.89 17.68
CA ARG A 25 2.29 -3.65 17.69
C ARG A 25 2.16 -2.96 16.34
N ALA A 26 2.02 -1.64 16.37
CA ALA A 26 2.10 -0.79 15.20
C ALA A 26 2.83 0.53 15.52
N PRO A 27 3.46 1.17 14.52
CA PRO A 27 3.97 2.54 14.66
C PRO A 27 2.84 3.55 14.90
N ARG A 28 3.22 4.82 15.08
CA ARG A 28 2.26 5.92 15.19
C ARG A 28 1.81 6.37 13.80
N ASP A 29 0.54 6.70 13.68
CA ASP A 29 -0.02 7.34 12.50
C ASP A 29 0.75 8.62 12.12
N PHE A 30 0.80 8.90 10.82
CA PHE A 30 1.51 10.08 10.32
C PHE A 30 0.94 10.58 8.99
N LYS A 31 1.42 11.75 8.55
CA LYS A 31 1.08 12.34 7.26
C LYS A 31 2.34 12.66 6.45
N SER A 32 2.25 12.58 5.13
CA SER A 32 3.32 12.91 4.18
C SER A 32 2.78 13.70 2.98
N PRO A 33 3.58 14.57 2.33
CA PRO A 33 3.16 15.23 1.10
C PRO A 33 3.00 14.27 -0.10
N GLY A 34 3.75 13.16 -0.13
CA GLY A 34 3.77 12.22 -1.26
C GLY A 34 3.42 10.79 -0.86
N LEU A 35 2.81 10.04 -1.79
CA LEU A 35 2.44 8.64 -1.57
C LEU A 35 3.69 7.76 -1.44
N SER A 36 4.66 7.93 -2.34
CA SER A 36 5.92 7.21 -2.30
C SER A 36 6.66 7.42 -0.98
N ASP A 37 6.64 8.65 -0.44
CA ASP A 37 7.21 8.95 0.87
C ASP A 37 6.45 8.26 2.00
N CYS A 38 5.11 8.24 1.95
CA CYS A 38 4.28 7.50 2.91
C CYS A 38 4.62 6.01 2.93
N VAL A 39 4.60 5.37 1.76
CA VAL A 39 4.90 3.95 1.62
C VAL A 39 6.31 3.65 2.09
N LYS A 40 7.31 4.45 1.66
CA LYS A 40 8.69 4.25 2.07
C LYS A 40 8.84 4.37 3.59
N ARG A 41 8.31 5.43 4.19
CA ARG A 41 8.39 5.64 5.63
C ARG A 41 7.68 4.54 6.41
N ALA A 42 6.49 4.13 5.97
CA ALA A 42 5.74 3.07 6.63
C ALA A 42 6.49 1.72 6.55
N SER A 43 7.07 1.39 5.40
CA SER A 43 7.94 0.23 5.23
C SER A 43 9.15 0.27 6.14
N ASP A 44 9.85 1.42 6.22
CA ASP A 44 11.00 1.59 7.11
C ASP A 44 10.62 1.42 8.60
N GLU A 45 9.49 1.97 9.03
CA GLU A 45 9.02 1.88 10.42
C GLU A 45 8.61 0.44 10.80
N ILE A 46 7.97 -0.29 9.88
CA ILE A 46 7.61 -1.70 10.08
C ILE A 46 8.84 -2.61 10.05
N ALA A 47 9.79 -2.38 9.13
CA ALA A 47 11.05 -3.10 9.11
C ALA A 47 11.81 -2.94 10.44
N ALA A 48 11.87 -1.71 10.97
CA ALA A 48 12.49 -1.44 12.26
C ALA A 48 11.75 -2.10 13.44
N LEU A 49 10.41 -2.10 13.41
CA LEU A 49 9.58 -2.72 14.47
C LEU A 49 9.82 -4.23 14.58
N TYR A 50 10.02 -4.90 13.45
CA TYR A 50 10.20 -6.36 13.37
C TYR A 50 11.66 -6.81 13.29
N ALA A 51 12.61 -5.87 13.19
CA ALA A 51 14.04 -6.17 13.09
C ALA A 51 14.51 -7.08 14.26
N GLY A 52 15.12 -8.22 13.91
CA GLY A 52 15.64 -9.17 14.89
C GLY A 52 14.58 -9.96 15.67
N THR A 53 13.29 -9.87 15.31
CA THR A 53 12.22 -10.62 15.96
C THR A 53 11.89 -11.91 15.20
N VAL A 54 11.51 -12.97 15.93
CA VAL A 54 10.99 -14.21 15.32
C VAL A 54 9.68 -13.94 14.57
N ALA A 55 8.86 -12.99 15.05
CA ALA A 55 7.62 -12.62 14.36
C ALA A 55 7.89 -12.06 12.95
N GLY A 56 9.00 -11.35 12.75
CA GLY A 56 9.38 -10.75 11.46
C GLY A 56 9.58 -11.74 10.32
N THR A 57 9.85 -13.03 10.62
CA THR A 57 10.00 -14.06 9.57
C THR A 57 8.67 -14.53 8.99
N HIS A 58 7.56 -14.25 9.66
CA HIS A 58 6.22 -14.66 9.27
C HIS A 58 5.24 -13.49 9.17
N ALA A 59 5.72 -12.26 9.39
CA ALA A 59 4.89 -11.07 9.34
C ALA A 59 4.73 -10.54 7.92
N GLU A 60 3.57 -9.93 7.66
CA GLU A 60 3.24 -9.28 6.41
C GLU A 60 2.82 -7.83 6.65
N LEU A 61 3.28 -6.95 5.77
CA LEU A 61 2.80 -5.58 5.66
C LEU A 61 1.84 -5.50 4.49
N GLN A 62 0.59 -5.13 4.76
CA GLN A 62 -0.40 -4.84 3.73
C GLN A 62 -0.61 -3.33 3.64
N PHE A 63 -0.41 -2.74 2.47
CA PHE A 63 -0.91 -1.40 2.17
C PHE A 63 -2.33 -1.49 1.60
N ALA A 64 -3.25 -0.73 2.19
CA ALA A 64 -4.58 -0.47 1.65
C ALA A 64 -4.65 1.02 1.26
N ILE A 65 -4.41 1.32 -0.01
CA ILE A 65 -4.26 2.70 -0.51
C ILE A 65 -5.59 3.17 -1.11
N TYR A 66 -6.14 4.25 -0.58
CA TYR A 66 -7.39 4.90 -0.97
C TYR A 66 -7.09 6.27 -1.59
N PRO A 67 -6.84 6.33 -2.92
CA PRO A 67 -6.48 7.57 -3.61
C PRO A 67 -7.65 8.49 -3.97
N PHE A 68 -8.91 8.01 -3.87
CA PHE A 68 -10.08 8.72 -4.41
C PHE A 68 -11.18 8.96 -3.37
N SER A 69 -11.62 7.93 -2.67
CA SER A 69 -12.61 8.01 -1.59
C SER A 69 -12.50 6.82 -0.65
N GLU A 70 -13.02 6.97 0.56
CA GLU A 70 -13.21 5.87 1.51
C GLU A 70 -14.48 5.10 1.09
N GLY A 71 -14.33 3.82 0.70
CA GLY A 71 -15.46 2.99 0.22
C GLY A 71 -15.29 2.34 -1.15
N ALA A 72 -14.05 2.06 -1.57
CA ALA A 72 -13.73 1.43 -2.85
C ALA A 72 -14.50 0.11 -3.11
N SER A 73 -15.10 -0.02 -4.30
CA SER A 73 -15.75 -1.25 -4.77
C SER A 73 -14.84 -2.15 -5.60
N VAL A 74 -13.74 -1.59 -6.11
CA VAL A 74 -12.71 -2.31 -6.87
C VAL A 74 -11.44 -2.39 -6.05
N ILE A 75 -10.85 -3.59 -5.96
CA ILE A 75 -9.56 -3.81 -5.30
C ILE A 75 -8.56 -4.19 -6.38
N LEU A 76 -7.57 -3.34 -6.59
CA LEU A 76 -6.46 -3.61 -7.50
C LEU A 76 -5.27 -4.12 -6.69
N ASP A 77 -4.83 -5.35 -6.95
CA ASP A 77 -3.66 -5.94 -6.30
C ASP A 77 -2.39 -5.43 -6.98
N VAL A 78 -1.48 -4.88 -6.20
CA VAL A 78 -0.23 -4.25 -6.65
C VAL A 78 0.92 -5.23 -6.49
N THR A 79 1.73 -5.30 -7.54
CA THR A 79 2.97 -6.06 -7.60
C THR A 79 4.12 -5.16 -8.05
N VAL A 80 5.30 -5.38 -7.51
CA VAL A 80 6.54 -4.73 -7.97
C VAL A 80 7.08 -5.52 -9.15
N THR A 81 7.46 -4.83 -10.21
CA THR A 81 8.08 -5.39 -11.41
C THR A 81 9.48 -4.78 -11.62
N SER A 82 10.24 -5.29 -12.59
CA SER A 82 11.53 -4.70 -13.00
C SER A 82 11.40 -3.23 -13.44
N ASP A 83 10.22 -2.84 -13.93
CA ASP A 83 9.96 -1.54 -14.56
C ASP A 83 9.15 -0.58 -13.66
N GLY A 84 8.84 -1.01 -12.43
CA GLY A 84 8.09 -0.23 -11.44
C GLY A 84 7.01 -1.05 -10.76
N TYR A 85 5.75 -0.68 -10.99
CA TYR A 85 4.58 -1.25 -10.34
C TYR A 85 3.55 -1.68 -11.38
N SER A 86 2.89 -2.80 -11.10
CA SER A 86 1.72 -3.28 -11.85
C SER A 86 0.55 -3.44 -10.89
N ALA A 87 -0.64 -3.03 -11.30
CA ALA A 87 -1.90 -3.25 -10.59
C ALA A 87 -2.85 -4.06 -11.46
N SER A 88 -3.43 -5.11 -10.90
CA SER A 88 -4.45 -5.92 -11.58
C SER A 88 -5.68 -6.10 -10.70
N ASP A 89 -6.87 -6.20 -11.29
CA ASP A 89 -8.06 -6.51 -10.53
C ASP A 89 -7.95 -7.87 -9.83
N LEU A 90 -8.16 -7.88 -8.51
CA LEU A 90 -8.08 -9.07 -7.67
C LEU A 90 -9.11 -10.14 -8.10
N LYS A 91 -10.23 -9.74 -8.70
CA LYS A 91 -11.26 -10.66 -9.20
C LYS A 91 -10.92 -11.27 -10.56
N GLY A 92 -9.84 -10.84 -11.20
CA GLY A 92 -9.35 -11.41 -12.46
C GLY A 92 -10.12 -10.93 -13.71
N GLU A 93 -10.86 -9.82 -13.64
CA GLU A 93 -11.67 -9.31 -14.77
C GLU A 93 -10.83 -8.61 -15.87
N GLY A 94 -9.50 -8.83 -15.89
CA GLY A 94 -8.62 -8.44 -17.00
C GLY A 94 -8.12 -6.99 -16.99
N LEU A 95 -8.49 -6.19 -15.99
CA LEU A 95 -7.91 -4.86 -15.81
C LEU A 95 -6.46 -4.99 -15.34
N ARG A 96 -5.54 -4.39 -16.09
CA ARG A 96 -4.12 -4.30 -15.75
C ARG A 96 -3.59 -2.91 -16.05
N PHE A 97 -2.89 -2.34 -15.10
CA PHE A 97 -2.24 -1.03 -15.18
C PHE A 97 -0.80 -1.16 -14.75
N GLU A 98 0.08 -0.37 -15.36
CA GLU A 98 1.51 -0.35 -15.01
C GLU A 98 1.95 1.09 -14.79
N GLY A 99 2.90 1.34 -13.92
CA GLY A 99 3.43 2.68 -13.65
C GLY A 99 4.83 2.62 -13.05
N LYS A 100 5.72 3.53 -13.47
CA LYS A 100 7.09 3.59 -12.93
C LYS A 100 7.13 3.93 -11.44
N THR A 101 6.13 4.66 -10.95
CA THR A 101 5.90 4.95 -9.54
C THR A 101 4.44 4.65 -9.18
N LEU A 102 4.13 4.59 -7.89
CA LEU A 102 2.76 4.40 -7.42
C LEU A 102 1.84 5.56 -7.85
N GLU A 103 2.34 6.79 -7.86
CA GLU A 103 1.57 7.96 -8.32
C GLU A 103 1.23 7.82 -9.81
N VAL A 104 2.20 7.43 -10.64
CA VAL A 104 1.96 7.21 -12.08
C VAL A 104 0.95 6.08 -12.29
N LEU A 105 1.01 5.03 -11.48
CA LEU A 105 0.04 3.93 -11.53
C LEU A 105 -1.37 4.41 -11.17
N ILE A 106 -1.51 5.20 -10.10
CA ILE A 106 -2.78 5.78 -9.67
C ILE A 106 -3.34 6.74 -10.73
N ASP A 107 -2.51 7.57 -11.34
CA ASP A 107 -2.95 8.49 -12.39
C ASP A 107 -3.45 7.76 -13.63
N ARG A 108 -2.81 6.64 -14.02
CA ARG A 108 -3.28 5.78 -15.12
C ARG A 108 -4.61 5.10 -14.81
N VAL A 109 -4.77 4.61 -13.58
CA VAL A 109 -6.04 4.06 -13.11
C VAL A 109 -7.12 5.16 -13.13
N ARG A 110 -6.84 6.33 -12.56
CA ARG A 110 -7.75 7.49 -12.55
C ARG A 110 -8.20 7.87 -13.96
N ALA A 111 -7.29 7.88 -14.93
CA ALA A 111 -7.62 8.21 -16.32
C ALA A 111 -8.51 7.16 -17.01
N SER A 112 -8.44 5.90 -16.57
CA SER A 112 -9.17 4.78 -17.18
C SER A 112 -10.57 4.60 -16.62
N PHE A 113 -10.77 4.96 -15.35
CA PHE A 113 -12.08 4.93 -14.70
C PHE A 113 -12.78 6.28 -14.88
N ALA A 114 -13.46 6.50 -16.01
CA ALA A 114 -14.32 7.66 -16.22
C ALA A 114 -15.50 7.65 -15.24
N GLY A 115 -15.30 8.21 -14.04
CA GLY A 115 -16.35 8.37 -13.01
C GLY A 115 -16.27 7.44 -11.80
N HIS A 116 -15.26 6.57 -11.68
CA HIS A 116 -15.12 5.71 -10.50
C HIS A 116 -14.02 6.20 -9.58
N ASN A 117 -14.39 7.07 -8.63
CA ASN A 117 -13.62 7.35 -7.41
C ASN A 117 -13.61 6.13 -6.45
N ASN A 118 -13.65 4.91 -6.99
CA ASN A 118 -14.14 3.73 -6.31
C ASN A 118 -13.20 2.52 -6.44
N ALA A 119 -11.90 2.79 -6.49
CA ALA A 119 -10.87 1.76 -6.45
C ALA A 119 -9.91 2.01 -5.29
N MET A 120 -9.49 0.93 -4.64
CA MET A 120 -8.37 0.90 -3.70
C MET A 120 -7.27 0.00 -4.26
N PHE A 121 -6.06 0.24 -3.81
CA PHE A 121 -4.92 -0.59 -4.14
C PHE A 121 -4.56 -1.41 -2.91
N ARG A 122 -4.46 -2.72 -3.09
CA ARG A 122 -3.94 -3.64 -2.09
C ARG A 122 -2.52 -3.99 -2.48
N TRP A 123 -1.57 -3.88 -1.57
CA TRP A 123 -0.21 -4.32 -1.81
C TRP A 123 0.32 -5.06 -0.58
N VAL A 124 0.60 -6.36 -0.71
CA VAL A 124 1.13 -7.16 0.39
C VAL A 124 2.61 -7.41 0.17
N ILE A 125 3.40 -7.17 1.21
CA ILE A 125 4.85 -7.33 1.23
C ILE A 125 5.23 -8.15 2.46
N PRO A 126 5.95 -9.27 2.29
CA PRO A 126 6.56 -9.96 3.42
C PRO A 126 7.51 -9.01 4.15
N VAL A 127 7.45 -8.95 5.49
CA VAL A 127 8.34 -8.08 6.27
C VAL A 127 9.82 -8.42 6.05
N SER A 128 10.12 -9.68 5.76
CA SER A 128 11.47 -10.15 5.39
C SER A 128 12.02 -9.56 4.09
N GLN A 129 11.17 -8.97 3.24
CA GLN A 129 11.56 -8.29 2.00
C GLN A 129 11.66 -6.76 2.16
N LEU A 130 11.33 -6.22 3.33
CA LEU A 130 11.47 -4.79 3.59
C LEU A 130 12.95 -4.42 3.81
N PRO A 131 13.37 -3.19 3.43
CA PRO A 131 14.73 -2.75 3.66
C PRO A 131 15.00 -2.62 5.17
N LEU A 132 16.00 -3.37 5.66
CA LEU A 132 16.57 -3.14 6.99
C LEU A 132 17.47 -1.91 6.92
N LYS A 133 17.26 -0.95 7.82
CA LYS A 133 18.15 0.21 7.97
C LYS A 133 19.49 -0.19 8.57
#